data_AF-A0A2E9JIS8-F1
#
_entry.id   AF-A0A2E9JIS8-F1
#
_cell.length_a   1.000
_cell.length_b   1.000
_cell.length_c   1.000
_cell.angle_alpha   90.00
_cell.angle_beta   90.00
_cell.angle_gamma   90.00
#
_symmetry.space_group_name_H-M   'P 1'
#
loop_
_entity.id
_entity.type
_entity.pdbx_description
1 polymer ?
#
loop_
_entity_poly.entity_id
_entity_poly.type
_entity_poly.pdbx_seq_one_letter_code
_entity_poly.pdbx_strand_id
1 'polypeptide(L)'
;MIEVETSKSASRKLFEVVILATILSGCSFPGVILFGNSDAGAALGVGEEVSLKFFTNDPNFDSRISLQSGARYALEVKILSSWIDSFIEENEDGEPLDERGFSDARMAREFDDGFIPYDLARLGKRSKQHRWFELMLRQYNCTRDSLRGVTDLGVDEESGVYTFVAACDGNLILYVNDSHGFYGNNVGFANLSLSRVN
;
A
#
# COMPACT_ATOMS: atom_id res chain seq x y z
N MET A 1 -12.32 21.10 69.98
CA MET A 1 -11.64 21.58 68.77
C MET A 1 -11.55 20.38 67.84
N ILE A 2 -12.35 20.37 66.78
CA ILE A 2 -12.50 19.21 65.89
C ILE A 2 -11.41 19.33 64.82
N GLU A 3 -10.45 18.41 64.81
CA GLU A 3 -9.48 18.28 63.73
C GLU A 3 -10.18 17.76 62.48
N VAL A 4 -10.08 18.53 61.41
CA VAL A 4 -10.53 18.18 60.06
C VAL A 4 -9.44 17.31 59.45
N GLU A 5 -9.65 15.99 59.39
CA GLU A 5 -8.81 15.10 58.59
C GLU A 5 -8.97 15.46 57.11
N THR A 6 -7.91 16.08 56.56
CA THR A 6 -7.85 16.49 55.17
C THR A 6 -7.77 15.27 54.23
N SER A 7 -8.80 15.17 53.40
CA SER A 7 -8.92 14.43 52.14
C SER A 7 -7.63 14.45 51.29
N LYS A 8 -6.72 13.49 51.54
CA LYS A 8 -5.62 13.14 50.62
C LYS A 8 -5.57 11.66 50.25
N SER A 9 -6.40 10.83 50.91
CA SER A 9 -6.47 9.38 50.68
C SER A 9 -7.46 9.00 49.56
N ALA A 10 -8.51 9.80 49.35
CA ALA A 10 -9.54 9.52 48.34
C ALA A 10 -9.07 9.77 46.90
N SER A 11 -8.18 10.75 46.66
CA SER A 11 -7.71 11.08 45.31
C SER A 11 -6.71 10.07 44.75
N ARG A 12 -5.96 9.38 45.62
CA ARG A 12 -5.00 8.33 45.20
C ARG A 12 -5.68 7.05 44.75
N LYS A 13 -6.81 6.68 45.36
CA LYS A 13 -7.56 5.46 45.00
C LYS A 13 -8.42 5.62 43.75
N LEU A 14 -8.84 6.84 43.41
CA LEU A 14 -9.56 7.08 42.15
C LEU A 14 -8.64 7.02 40.92
N PHE A 15 -7.35 7.39 41.08
CA PHE A 15 -6.40 7.42 39.98
C PHE A 15 -5.92 6.02 39.55
N GLU A 16 -5.86 5.05 40.48
CA GLU A 16 -5.49 3.66 40.16
C GLU A 16 -6.61 2.90 39.42
N VAL A 17 -7.88 3.22 39.66
CA VAL A 17 -9.00 2.56 38.95
C VAL A 17 -9.11 3.01 37.49
N VAL A 18 -8.72 4.25 37.17
CA VAL A 18 -8.76 4.77 35.79
C VAL A 18 -7.61 4.22 34.94
N ILE A 19 -6.44 3.96 35.53
CA ILE A 19 -5.27 3.40 34.81
C ILE A 19 -5.42 1.89 34.55
N LEU A 20 -6.17 1.16 35.39
CA LEU A 20 -6.42 -0.26 35.14
C LEU A 20 -7.52 -0.52 34.08
N ALA A 21 -8.39 0.47 33.82
CA ALA A 21 -9.45 0.37 32.82
C ALA A 21 -8.96 0.65 31.38
N THR A 22 -7.80 1.29 31.19
CA THR A 22 -7.22 1.55 29.86
C THR A 22 -6.30 0.45 29.35
N ILE A 23 -5.99 -0.57 30.17
CA ILE A 23 -5.12 -1.70 29.78
C ILE A 23 -5.94 -2.88 29.22
N LEU A 24 -7.28 -2.84 29.27
CA LEU A 24 -8.15 -3.97 28.88
C LEU A 24 -8.96 -3.79 27.59
N SER A 25 -8.74 -2.73 26.81
CA SER A 25 -9.34 -2.57 25.47
C SER A 25 -8.54 -3.23 24.33
N GLY A 26 -7.54 -4.06 24.65
CA GLY A 26 -6.68 -4.76 23.68
C GLY A 26 -7.05 -6.21 23.35
N CYS A 27 -8.14 -6.76 23.90
CA CYS A 27 -8.60 -8.09 23.52
C CYS A 27 -9.50 -7.99 22.29
N SER A 28 -8.94 -8.28 21.12
CA SER A 28 -9.72 -8.61 19.92
C SER A 28 -10.55 -9.87 20.20
N PHE A 29 -11.83 -9.70 20.46
CA PHE A 29 -12.79 -10.81 20.39
C PHE A 29 -12.88 -11.30 18.95
N PRO A 30 -12.73 -12.60 18.68
CA PRO A 30 -13.09 -13.14 17.38
C PRO A 30 -14.63 -13.10 17.27
N GLY A 31 -15.15 -12.19 16.44
CA GLY A 31 -16.55 -12.27 16.01
C GLY A 31 -17.44 -11.04 16.14
N VAL A 32 -16.93 -9.82 16.35
CA VAL A 32 -17.76 -8.61 16.22
C VAL A 32 -17.10 -7.59 15.30
N ILE A 33 -17.45 -7.68 14.01
CA ILE A 33 -17.17 -6.67 12.99
C ILE A 33 -18.22 -5.56 13.15
N LEU A 34 -17.89 -4.53 13.92
CA LEU A 34 -18.65 -3.27 13.92
C LEU A 34 -17.95 -2.33 12.93
N PHE A 35 -18.62 -2.10 11.79
CA PHE A 35 -18.16 -1.42 10.57
C PHE A 35 -17.33 -2.28 9.61
N GLY A 36 -17.92 -3.40 9.18
CA GLY A 36 -17.47 -4.12 7.99
C GLY A 36 -18.04 -3.43 6.76
N ASN A 37 -17.18 -2.82 5.94
CA ASN A 37 -17.53 -2.58 4.55
C ASN A 37 -17.95 -3.93 3.96
N SER A 38 -19.19 -4.02 3.50
CA SER A 38 -19.82 -5.26 3.02
C SER A 38 -19.30 -5.75 1.66
N ASP A 39 -18.22 -5.18 1.15
CA ASP A 39 -17.53 -5.60 -0.08
C ASP A 39 -16.19 -6.26 0.27
N ALA A 40 -16.24 -7.33 1.07
CA ALA A 40 -15.08 -8.19 1.23
C ALA A 40 -14.83 -8.89 -0.12
N GLY A 41 -13.64 -8.68 -0.71
CA GLY A 41 -13.25 -9.31 -1.96
C GLY A 41 -13.27 -10.84 -1.88
N ALA A 42 -13.26 -11.49 -3.04
CA ALA A 42 -13.12 -12.95 -3.12
C ALA A 42 -11.72 -13.36 -2.65
N ALA A 43 -11.65 -14.35 -1.75
CA ALA A 43 -10.38 -14.94 -1.37
C ALA A 43 -9.99 -16.01 -2.39
N LEU A 44 -8.73 -16.00 -2.83
CA LEU A 44 -8.20 -17.02 -3.74
C LEU A 44 -7.89 -18.31 -2.97
N GLY A 45 -8.31 -19.43 -3.56
CA GLY A 45 -7.85 -20.77 -3.21
C GLY A 45 -6.39 -20.98 -3.61
N VAL A 46 -5.76 -22.01 -3.04
CA VAL A 46 -4.38 -22.36 -3.35
C VAL A 46 -4.26 -22.79 -4.80
N GLY A 47 -3.33 -22.18 -5.54
CA GLY A 47 -3.16 -22.39 -6.98
C GLY A 47 -4.25 -21.73 -7.84
N GLU A 48 -5.23 -21.07 -7.22
CA GLU A 48 -6.19 -20.24 -7.97
C GLU A 48 -5.51 -18.98 -8.47
N GLU A 49 -5.80 -18.64 -9.72
CA GLU A 49 -5.26 -17.51 -10.43
C GLU A 49 -6.40 -16.61 -10.92
N VAL A 50 -6.19 -15.30 -10.83
CA VAL A 50 -7.10 -14.28 -11.37
C VAL A 50 -6.34 -13.25 -12.19
N SER A 51 -6.96 -12.81 -13.29
CA SER A 51 -6.45 -11.71 -14.11
C SER A 51 -6.98 -10.38 -13.57
N LEU A 52 -6.07 -9.45 -13.29
CA LEU A 52 -6.36 -8.10 -12.82
C LEU A 52 -6.04 -7.12 -13.95
N LYS A 53 -7.03 -6.31 -14.33
CA LYS A 53 -6.91 -5.37 -15.46
C LYS A 53 -7.29 -3.98 -15.01
N PHE A 54 -6.36 -3.03 -15.11
CA PHE A 54 -6.62 -1.66 -14.69
C PHE A 54 -5.86 -0.65 -15.53
N PHE A 55 -6.39 0.57 -15.57
CA PHE A 55 -5.74 1.71 -16.21
C PHE A 55 -4.93 2.48 -15.17
N THR A 56 -3.78 3.01 -15.56
CA THR A 56 -2.86 3.71 -14.65
C THR A 56 -3.40 5.05 -14.15
N ASN A 57 -4.52 5.51 -14.71
CA ASN A 57 -5.28 6.67 -14.23
C ASN A 57 -6.22 6.36 -13.06
N ASP A 58 -6.41 5.09 -12.69
CA ASP A 58 -7.15 4.70 -11.50
C ASP A 58 -6.23 4.80 -10.26
N PRO A 59 -6.45 5.76 -9.36
CA PRO A 59 -5.63 5.88 -8.17
C PRO A 59 -5.93 4.79 -7.14
N ASN A 60 -7.02 4.04 -7.23
CA ASN A 60 -7.37 3.04 -6.22
C ASN A 60 -8.09 1.85 -6.86
N PHE A 61 -7.46 1.19 -7.83
CA PHE A 61 -8.06 0.04 -8.46
C PHE A 61 -8.32 -1.06 -7.44
N ASP A 62 -9.60 -1.33 -7.16
CA ASP A 62 -10.02 -2.42 -6.30
C ASP A 62 -10.04 -3.72 -7.09
N SER A 63 -9.08 -4.60 -6.80
CA SER A 63 -8.98 -5.92 -7.41
C SER A 63 -10.17 -6.82 -7.08
N ARG A 64 -10.93 -6.47 -6.03
CA ARG A 64 -11.95 -7.33 -5.40
C ARG A 64 -11.40 -8.66 -4.92
N ILE A 65 -10.09 -8.75 -4.69
CA ILE A 65 -9.44 -9.92 -4.12
C ILE A 65 -9.08 -9.64 -2.67
N SER A 66 -9.59 -10.49 -1.77
CA SER A 66 -9.25 -10.44 -0.36
C SER A 66 -8.01 -11.30 -0.11
N LEU A 67 -6.90 -10.63 0.21
CA LEU A 67 -5.68 -11.31 0.62
C LEU A 67 -5.83 -11.81 2.06
N GLN A 68 -5.23 -12.97 2.35
CA GLN A 68 -5.26 -13.59 3.67
C GLN A 68 -3.91 -13.43 4.36
N SER A 69 -3.92 -12.96 5.61
CA SER A 69 -2.74 -12.74 6.42
C SER A 69 -1.81 -13.96 6.44
N GLY A 70 -0.53 -13.74 6.16
CA GLY A 70 0.49 -14.80 6.14
C GLY A 70 0.45 -15.70 4.91
N ALA A 71 -0.57 -15.62 4.05
CA ALA A 71 -0.59 -16.35 2.78
C ALA A 71 0.40 -15.72 1.79
N ARG A 72 1.00 -16.56 0.95
CA ARG A 72 1.91 -16.15 -0.11
C ARG A 72 1.16 -15.98 -1.42
N TYR A 73 1.54 -14.97 -2.18
CA TYR A 73 0.98 -14.67 -3.49
C TYR A 73 2.09 -14.50 -4.51
N ALA A 74 1.79 -14.85 -5.74
CA ALA A 74 2.61 -14.59 -6.91
C ALA A 74 1.87 -13.59 -7.80
N LEU A 75 2.60 -12.56 -8.25
CA LEU A 75 2.12 -11.51 -9.13
C LEU A 75 2.97 -11.50 -10.39
N GLU A 76 2.34 -11.69 -11.54
CA GLU A 76 3.01 -11.66 -12.83
C GLU A 76 2.44 -10.53 -13.69
N VAL A 77 3.33 -9.77 -14.29
CA VAL A 77 2.97 -8.70 -15.21
C VAL A 77 2.84 -9.29 -16.62
N LYS A 78 1.60 -9.42 -17.13
CA LYS A 78 1.35 -10.00 -18.47
C LYS A 78 1.45 -8.97 -19.58
N ILE A 79 0.90 -7.78 -19.34
CA ILE A 79 0.92 -6.67 -20.30
C ILE A 79 1.11 -5.37 -19.51
N LEU A 80 2.08 -4.57 -19.93
CA LEU A 80 2.16 -3.15 -19.60
C LEU A 80 2.18 -2.38 -20.90
N SER A 81 1.23 -1.46 -21.06
CA SER A 81 1.19 -0.54 -22.18
C SER A 81 1.14 0.87 -21.64
N SER A 82 1.97 1.75 -22.21
CA SER A 82 1.94 3.19 -21.94
C SER A 82 1.96 3.49 -20.44
N TRP A 83 2.82 2.80 -19.67
CA TRP A 83 2.88 2.75 -18.19
C TRP A 83 3.20 4.10 -17.50
N ILE A 84 2.88 5.22 -18.13
CA ILE A 84 3.52 6.51 -17.93
C ILE A 84 2.53 7.64 -17.72
N ASP A 85 3.05 8.73 -17.18
CA ASP A 85 2.59 10.08 -17.50
C ASP A 85 3.03 10.36 -18.94
N SER A 86 2.17 10.99 -19.72
CA SER A 86 2.32 11.35 -21.14
C SER A 86 3.64 12.01 -21.59
N PHE A 87 4.57 12.33 -20.70
CA PHE A 87 5.81 13.06 -20.99
C PHE A 87 7.12 12.31 -20.68
N ILE A 88 7.10 11.20 -19.91
CA ILE A 88 8.33 10.48 -19.53
C ILE A 88 8.21 9.03 -19.96
N GLU A 89 9.04 8.61 -20.90
CA GLU A 89 8.98 7.27 -21.51
C GLU A 89 10.10 6.32 -21.02
N GLU A 90 11.14 6.87 -20.39
CA GLU A 90 12.36 6.14 -20.02
C GLU A 90 12.72 6.29 -18.53
N ASN A 91 13.38 5.26 -17.97
CA ASN A 91 13.93 5.28 -16.62
C ASN A 91 15.27 6.05 -16.54
N GLU A 92 15.95 5.99 -15.38
CA GLU A 92 17.27 6.59 -15.19
C GLU A 92 18.38 6.00 -16.05
N ASP A 93 18.20 4.79 -16.57
CA ASP A 93 19.16 4.06 -17.40
C ASP A 93 18.91 4.26 -18.91
N GLY A 94 17.87 5.02 -19.27
CA GLY A 94 17.45 5.23 -20.67
C GLY A 94 16.72 4.02 -21.27
N GLU A 95 16.25 3.10 -20.42
CA GLU A 95 15.43 1.97 -20.84
C GLU A 95 13.94 2.34 -20.79
N PRO A 96 13.09 1.71 -21.62
CA PRO A 96 11.64 1.89 -21.53
C PRO A 96 11.13 1.66 -20.11
N LEU A 97 10.18 2.49 -19.67
CA LEU A 97 9.58 2.33 -18.36
C LEU A 97 8.83 1.00 -18.22
N ASP A 98 9.07 0.34 -17.09
CA ASP A 98 8.44 -0.89 -16.65
C ASP A 98 7.68 -0.67 -15.33
N GLU A 99 7.15 -1.74 -14.73
CA GLU A 99 6.43 -1.72 -13.45
C GLU A 99 7.23 -1.15 -12.28
N ARG A 100 8.56 -1.10 -12.38
CA ARG A 100 9.44 -0.56 -11.34
C ARG A 100 9.53 0.97 -11.42
N GLY A 101 9.08 1.57 -12.52
CA GLY A 101 9.03 3.02 -12.69
C GLY A 101 10.43 3.65 -12.71
N PHE A 102 10.59 4.86 -12.17
CA PHE A 102 11.85 5.62 -12.22
C PHE A 102 12.23 6.34 -10.93
N SER A 103 13.51 6.68 -10.81
CA SER A 103 14.05 7.35 -9.63
C SER A 103 13.54 8.79 -9.43
N ASP A 104 13.55 9.26 -8.18
CA ASP A 104 13.32 10.68 -7.84
C ASP A 104 14.30 11.63 -8.58
N ALA A 105 15.51 11.16 -8.87
CA ALA A 105 16.50 11.92 -9.63
C ALA A 105 16.10 12.08 -11.10
N ARG A 106 15.50 11.05 -11.73
CA ARG A 106 14.95 11.17 -13.08
C ARG A 106 13.81 12.17 -13.12
N MET A 107 12.92 12.14 -12.13
CA MET A 107 11.84 13.13 -12.01
C MET A 107 12.36 14.56 -11.89
N ALA A 108 13.33 14.75 -10.99
CA ALA A 108 13.94 16.06 -10.75
C ALA A 108 14.72 16.60 -11.94
N ARG A 109 15.09 15.77 -12.93
CA ARG A 109 15.67 16.21 -14.21
C ARG A 109 14.61 16.57 -15.24
N GLU A 110 13.44 15.94 -15.21
CA GLU A 110 12.41 16.19 -16.22
C GLU A 110 11.72 17.54 -16.04
N PHE A 111 11.42 17.93 -14.79
CA PHE A 111 10.78 19.22 -14.52
C PHE A 111 11.72 20.43 -14.74
N ASP A 112 12.89 20.18 -15.31
CA ASP A 112 14.10 20.89 -14.95
C ASP A 112 15.20 20.93 -16.01
N ASP A 113 15.33 22.10 -16.60
CA ASP A 113 16.66 22.69 -16.72
C ASP A 113 17.33 22.96 -15.33
N GLY A 114 16.76 22.59 -14.17
CA GLY A 114 17.41 22.63 -12.82
C GLY A 114 16.71 23.39 -11.65
N PHE A 115 15.41 23.68 -11.72
CA PHE A 115 14.48 24.26 -10.74
C PHE A 115 13.78 23.41 -9.62
N ILE A 116 13.56 22.09 -9.68
CA ILE A 116 12.93 21.29 -8.58
C ILE A 116 13.96 20.41 -7.87
N PRO A 117 14.39 20.79 -6.65
CA PRO A 117 15.18 19.94 -5.78
C PRO A 117 14.58 18.54 -5.61
N TYR A 118 15.45 17.53 -5.60
CA TYR A 118 15.10 16.12 -5.35
C TYR A 118 14.11 15.92 -4.20
N ASP A 119 14.31 16.63 -3.09
CA ASP A 119 13.46 16.53 -1.91
C ASP A 119 12.02 17.03 -2.17
N LEU A 120 11.83 18.02 -3.06
CA LEU A 120 10.52 18.52 -3.43
C LEU A 120 9.81 17.57 -4.40
N ALA A 121 10.53 16.98 -5.35
CA ALA A 121 9.97 15.95 -6.22
C ALA A 121 9.39 14.81 -5.37
N ARG A 122 10.17 14.31 -4.40
CA ARG A 122 9.72 13.25 -3.49
C ARG A 122 8.43 13.56 -2.73
N LEU A 123 8.15 14.83 -2.43
CA LEU A 123 6.95 15.24 -1.69
C LEU A 123 5.67 15.19 -2.54
N GLY A 124 5.77 15.26 -3.86
CA GLY A 124 4.63 15.18 -4.78
C GLY A 124 4.03 13.77 -4.84
N LYS A 125 4.88 12.74 -4.74
CA LYS A 125 4.48 11.33 -4.80
C LYS A 125 3.50 10.94 -3.71
N ARG A 126 2.55 10.10 -4.09
CA ARG A 126 1.68 9.41 -3.14
C ARG A 126 2.44 8.58 -2.12
N SER A 127 3.42 7.79 -2.58
CA SER A 127 4.30 7.00 -1.73
C SER A 127 5.72 7.52 -1.80
N LYS A 128 6.14 8.21 -0.74
CA LYS A 128 7.43 8.92 -0.68
C LYS A 128 8.64 7.98 -0.67
N GLN A 129 8.47 6.71 -0.32
CA GLN A 129 9.59 5.76 -0.18
C GLN A 129 9.85 4.95 -1.44
N HIS A 130 8.93 4.99 -2.41
CA HIS A 130 8.92 4.13 -3.60
C HIS A 130 9.20 4.96 -4.85
N ARG A 131 9.56 4.31 -5.95
CA ARG A 131 9.91 4.97 -7.21
C ARG A 131 8.69 5.67 -7.80
N TRP A 132 8.93 6.66 -8.65
CA TRP A 132 7.86 7.28 -9.44
C TRP A 132 7.31 6.27 -10.43
N PHE A 133 6.00 6.28 -10.65
CA PHE A 133 5.34 5.37 -11.59
C PHE A 133 5.50 3.87 -11.28
N GLU A 134 5.95 3.53 -10.07
CA GLU A 134 6.04 2.15 -9.62
C GLU A 134 4.65 1.53 -9.42
N LEU A 135 4.48 0.27 -9.78
CA LEU A 135 3.30 -0.53 -9.43
C LEU A 135 3.26 -0.75 -7.92
N MET A 136 2.20 -0.25 -7.28
CA MET A 136 1.99 -0.32 -5.85
C MET A 136 0.89 -1.30 -5.51
N LEU A 137 1.13 -2.08 -4.45
CA LEU A 137 0.18 -2.96 -3.80
C LEU A 137 -0.16 -2.37 -2.43
N ARG A 138 -1.45 -2.31 -2.10
CA ARG A 138 -1.91 -1.82 -0.79
C ARG A 138 -3.07 -2.64 -0.25
N GLN A 139 -3.03 -2.91 1.05
CA GLN A 139 -4.18 -3.43 1.80
C GLN A 139 -4.68 -2.33 2.75
N TYR A 140 -5.84 -1.72 2.46
CA TYR A 140 -6.29 -0.47 3.11
C TYR A 140 -6.48 -0.57 4.62
N ASN A 141 -6.91 -1.72 5.13
CA ASN A 141 -7.30 -1.91 6.52
C ASN A 141 -6.13 -2.33 7.43
N CYS A 142 -4.90 -2.15 6.97
CA CYS A 142 -3.72 -2.75 7.57
C CYS A 142 -2.67 -1.71 7.97
N THR A 143 -1.65 -2.15 8.72
CA THR A 143 -0.52 -1.31 9.14
C THR A 143 0.24 -0.76 7.93
N ARG A 144 1.18 0.17 8.18
CA ARG A 144 2.04 0.73 7.13
C ARG A 144 2.76 -0.33 6.29
N ASP A 145 2.96 -1.52 6.83
CA ASP A 145 3.63 -2.65 6.18
C ASP A 145 2.83 -3.26 5.01
N SER A 146 1.57 -2.85 4.84
CA SER A 146 0.71 -3.32 3.75
C SER A 146 0.89 -2.58 2.44
N LEU A 147 1.60 -1.44 2.47
CA LEU A 147 1.96 -0.70 1.26
C LEU A 147 3.32 -1.17 0.78
N ARG A 148 3.36 -1.69 -0.45
CA ARG A 148 4.59 -2.17 -1.08
C ARG A 148 4.64 -1.75 -2.54
N GLY A 149 5.81 -1.34 -3.01
CA GLY A 149 6.10 -1.30 -4.43
C GLY A 149 6.53 -2.68 -4.93
N VAL A 150 6.47 -2.91 -6.24
CA VAL A 150 7.02 -4.15 -6.84
C VAL A 150 8.50 -4.35 -6.53
N THR A 151 9.26 -3.27 -6.31
CA THR A 151 10.67 -3.34 -5.92
C THR A 151 10.90 -3.84 -4.50
N ASP A 152 9.87 -3.88 -3.65
CA ASP A 152 9.95 -4.49 -2.31
C ASP A 152 9.63 -5.99 -2.32
N LEU A 153 9.20 -6.53 -3.46
CA LEU A 153 8.75 -7.92 -3.57
C LEU A 153 9.93 -8.83 -3.91
N GLY A 154 9.83 -10.10 -3.53
CA GLY A 154 10.80 -11.10 -3.98
C GLY A 154 10.56 -11.40 -5.45
N VAL A 155 11.60 -11.39 -6.28
CA VAL A 155 11.49 -11.76 -7.71
C VAL A 155 12.08 -13.15 -7.93
N ASP A 156 11.38 -13.97 -8.71
CA ASP A 156 11.97 -15.15 -9.32
C ASP A 156 12.73 -14.71 -10.58
N GLU A 157 14.07 -14.70 -10.51
CA GLU A 157 14.95 -14.24 -11.59
C GLU A 157 14.78 -15.03 -12.90
N GLU A 158 14.29 -16.27 -12.85
CA GLU A 158 14.09 -17.09 -14.05
C GLU A 158 12.80 -16.71 -14.79
N SER A 159 11.72 -16.42 -14.05
CA SER A 159 10.39 -16.18 -14.60
C SER A 159 9.98 -14.70 -14.60
N GLY A 160 10.66 -13.84 -13.85
CA GLY A 160 10.28 -12.45 -13.60
C GLY A 160 9.06 -12.31 -12.69
N VAL A 161 8.57 -13.40 -12.10
CA VAL A 161 7.37 -13.39 -11.25
C VAL A 161 7.68 -12.81 -9.88
N TYR A 162 6.88 -11.83 -9.46
CA TYR A 162 6.98 -11.25 -8.12
C TYR A 162 6.26 -12.11 -7.09
N THR A 163 6.79 -12.16 -5.88
CA THR A 163 6.26 -12.94 -4.77
C THR A 163 6.22 -12.11 -3.50
N PHE A 164 5.13 -12.25 -2.74
CA PHE A 164 4.96 -11.52 -1.48
C PHE A 164 4.09 -12.29 -0.50
N VAL A 165 4.22 -11.94 0.77
CA VAL A 165 3.36 -12.46 1.85
C VAL A 165 2.43 -11.33 2.28
N ALA A 166 1.13 -11.60 2.31
CA ALA A 166 0.16 -10.63 2.76
C ALA A 166 0.35 -10.32 4.25
N ALA A 167 0.40 -9.03 4.59
CA ALA A 167 0.69 -8.60 5.96
C ALA A 167 -0.50 -8.80 6.93
N CYS A 168 -1.70 -8.94 6.37
CA CYS A 168 -2.98 -8.91 7.07
C CYS A 168 -4.09 -9.42 6.15
N ASP A 169 -5.30 -9.60 6.70
CA ASP A 169 -6.50 -9.83 5.91
C ASP A 169 -7.02 -8.52 5.31
N GLY A 170 -7.33 -8.52 4.00
CA GLY A 170 -8.00 -7.38 3.37
C GLY A 170 -7.87 -7.31 1.85
N ASN A 171 -8.70 -6.46 1.25
CA ASN A 171 -8.73 -6.28 -0.20
C ASN A 171 -7.40 -5.71 -0.73
N LEU A 172 -6.90 -6.31 -1.81
CA LEU A 172 -5.78 -5.79 -2.57
C LEU A 172 -6.25 -4.61 -3.43
N ILE A 173 -5.64 -3.45 -3.20
CA ILE A 173 -5.73 -2.29 -4.08
C ILE A 173 -4.43 -2.17 -4.85
N LEU A 174 -4.55 -1.90 -6.15
CA LEU A 174 -3.43 -1.60 -7.03
C LEU A 174 -3.50 -0.14 -7.47
N TYR A 175 -2.34 0.47 -7.65
CA TYR A 175 -2.22 1.80 -8.26
C TYR A 175 -0.80 2.05 -8.71
N VAL A 176 -0.60 3.08 -9.53
CA VAL A 176 0.73 3.56 -9.95
C VAL A 176 1.19 4.68 -9.01
N ASN A 177 2.45 4.68 -8.58
CA ASN A 177 2.96 5.67 -7.63
C ASN A 177 3.22 7.04 -8.27
N ASP A 178 2.14 7.78 -8.47
CA ASP A 178 2.12 9.08 -9.10
C ASP A 178 1.83 10.20 -8.07
N SER A 179 1.87 11.45 -8.52
CA SER A 179 1.52 12.62 -7.74
C SER A 179 0.06 12.63 -7.35
N HIS A 180 -0.22 13.12 -6.15
CA HIS A 180 -1.58 13.32 -5.70
C HIS A 180 -2.35 14.27 -6.62
N GLY A 181 -3.46 13.78 -7.20
CA GLY A 181 -4.33 14.57 -8.08
C GLY A 181 -3.92 14.61 -9.55
N PHE A 182 -2.83 13.95 -9.94
CA PHE A 182 -2.34 13.98 -11.31
C PHE A 182 -2.75 12.78 -12.16
N TYR A 183 -3.07 11.63 -11.55
CA TYR A 183 -3.52 10.39 -12.20
C TYR A 183 -4.39 10.52 -13.46
N GLY A 184 -5.24 11.56 -13.58
CA GLY A 184 -6.07 11.78 -14.75
C GLY A 184 -5.33 12.00 -16.08
N ASN A 185 -4.03 12.31 -16.07
CA ASN A 185 -3.19 12.42 -17.27
C ASN A 185 -2.49 11.11 -17.65
N ASN A 186 -2.59 10.07 -16.82
CA ASN A 186 -1.98 8.78 -17.12
C ASN A 186 -2.76 8.07 -18.23
N VAL A 187 -2.03 7.49 -19.19
CA VAL A 187 -2.62 6.87 -20.40
C VAL A 187 -2.34 5.36 -20.49
N GLY A 188 -1.93 4.76 -19.38
CA GLY A 188 -1.44 3.39 -19.33
C GLY A 188 -2.47 2.34 -18.97
N PHE A 189 -2.09 1.10 -19.23
CA PHE A 189 -2.88 -0.09 -18.93
C PHE A 189 -1.96 -1.22 -18.43
N ALA A 190 -2.41 -1.90 -17.37
CA ALA A 190 -1.83 -3.16 -16.90
C ALA A 190 -2.82 -4.31 -17.02
N ASN A 191 -2.31 -5.46 -17.45
CA ASN A 191 -2.90 -6.76 -17.21
C ASN A 191 -1.93 -7.59 -16.37
N LEU A 192 -2.36 -7.96 -15.18
CA LEU A 192 -1.58 -8.73 -14.23
C LEU A 192 -2.25 -10.09 -14.00
N SER A 193 -1.46 -11.08 -13.65
CA SER A 193 -1.93 -12.32 -13.04
C SER A 193 -1.60 -12.31 -11.56
N LEU A 194 -2.58 -12.62 -10.72
CA LEU A 194 -2.38 -12.82 -9.29
C LEU A 194 -2.80 -14.25 -8.94
N SER A 195 -1.92 -15.01 -8.29
CA SER A 195 -2.24 -16.32 -7.77
C SER A 195 -1.84 -16.48 -6.32
N ARG A 196 -2.55 -17.35 -5.60
CA ARG A 196 -2.14 -17.75 -4.24
C ARG A 196 -1.21 -18.94 -4.33
N VAL A 197 -0.05 -18.80 -3.71
CA VAL A 197 0.96 -19.84 -3.60
C VAL A 197 0.77 -20.59 -2.30
N ASN A 198 0.73 -21.93 -2.39
CA ASN A 198 0.77 -22.91 -1.30
C ASN A 198 -0.13 -22.61 -0.08
#